data_AF-A0A2D6VKE3-F1
#
_entry.id   AF-A0A2D6VKE3-F1
#
_cell.length_a   1.000
_cell.length_b   1.000
_cell.length_c   1.000
_cell.angle_alpha   90.00
_cell.angle_beta   90.00
_cell.angle_gamma   90.00
#
_symmetry.space_group_name_H-M   'P 1'
#
loop_
_entity.id
_entity.type
_entity.pdbx_description
1 polymer ?
#
loop_
_entity_poly.entity_id
_entity_poly.type
_entity_poly.pdbx_seq_one_letter_code
_entity_poly.pdbx_strand_id
1 'polypeptide(L)' 'AISMKTGARALRSIMENIMLDVMYDLPALEEPVRVTISAAVVKGKGKAKISPLPETKRDAA' A
#
# COMPACT_ATOMS: atom_id res chain seq x y z
N ALA A 1 14.45 9.69 0.34
CA ALA A 1 14.33 10.53 1.56
C ALA A 1 15.69 11.13 1.94
N ILE A 2 16.69 10.30 2.26
CA ILE A 2 18.07 10.77 2.55
C ILE A 2 18.69 11.49 1.33
N SER A 3 18.57 10.89 0.14
CA SER A 3 19.05 11.50 -1.12
C SER A 3 18.30 12.78 -1.53
N MET A 4 17.04 12.92 -1.13
CA MET A 4 16.17 14.05 -1.47
C MET A 4 16.33 15.22 -0.49
N LYS A 5 17.19 15.11 0.54
CA LYS A 5 17.43 16.11 1.61
C LYS A 5 16.18 16.60 2.36
N THR A 6 15.03 15.96 2.17
CA THR A 6 13.73 16.30 2.74
C THR A 6 13.37 15.46 3.96
N GLY A 7 14.21 14.48 4.31
CA GLY A 7 14.06 13.63 5.49
C GLY A 7 12.75 12.83 5.48
N ALA A 8 12.14 12.66 6.65
CA ALA A 8 10.90 11.89 6.82
C ALA A 8 9.69 12.49 6.07
N ARG A 9 9.69 13.80 5.78
CA ARG A 9 8.56 14.47 5.08
C ARG A 9 8.35 13.93 3.68
N ALA A 10 9.42 13.59 2.95
CA ALA A 10 9.27 13.00 1.63
C ALA A 10 8.69 11.59 1.66
N LEU A 11 8.84 10.84 2.75
CA LEU A 11 8.21 9.52 2.87
C LEU A 11 6.69 9.63 2.88
N ARG A 12 6.15 10.66 3.56
CA ARG A 12 4.71 10.93 3.56
C ARG A 12 4.18 11.20 2.17
N SER A 13 4.84 12.07 1.39
CA SER A 13 4.41 12.39 0.03
C SER A 13 4.50 11.18 -0.91
N ILE A 14 5.54 10.35 -0.80
CA ILE A 14 5.64 9.10 -1.56
C ILE A 14 4.49 8.16 -1.21
N MET A 15 4.19 8.02 0.08
CA MET A 15 3.10 7.17 0.55
C MET A 15 1.73 7.68 0.11
N GLU A 16 1.46 8.99 0.24
CA GLU A 16 0.20 9.61 -0.21
C GLU A 16 -0.03 9.35 -1.70
N ASN A 17 0.99 9.54 -2.56
CA ASN A 17 0.86 9.27 -3.99
C ASN A 17 0.54 7.79 -4.29
N ILE A 18 1.19 6.85 -3.60
CA ILE A 18 0.91 5.41 -3.79
C ILE A 18 -0.49 5.06 -3.29
N MET A 19 -0.92 5.66 -2.18
CA MET A 19 -2.18 5.36 -1.52
C MET A 19 -3.40 5.96 -2.23
N LEU A 20 -3.25 7.01 -3.04
CA LEU A 20 -4.36 7.61 -3.77
C LEU A 20 -5.12 6.57 -4.63
N ASP A 21 -4.38 5.79 -5.42
CA ASP A 21 -4.97 4.75 -6.26
C ASP A 21 -5.58 3.62 -5.40
N VAL A 22 -4.84 3.16 -4.38
CA VAL A 22 -5.27 2.06 -3.51
C VAL A 22 -6.55 2.43 -2.75
N MET A 23 -6.62 3.63 -2.20
CA MET A 23 -7.77 4.10 -1.41
C MET A 23 -8.99 4.43 -2.27
N TYR A 24 -8.82 4.63 -3.57
CA TYR A 24 -9.94 4.74 -4.50
C TYR A 24 -10.59 3.38 -4.75
N ASP A 25 -9.78 2.34 -4.93
CA ASP A 25 -10.26 0.98 -5.22
C ASP A 25 -10.77 0.26 -3.95
N LEU A 26 -10.13 0.48 -2.81
CA LEU A 26 -10.37 -0.26 -1.56
C LEU A 26 -11.82 -0.20 -1.05
N PRO A 27 -12.53 0.94 -1.06
CA PRO A 27 -13.91 1.02 -0.56
C PRO A 27 -14.91 0.18 -1.36
N ALA A 28 -14.60 -0.18 -2.61
CA ALA A 28 -15.44 -1.02 -3.45
C ALA A 28 -15.25 -2.53 -3.19
N LEU A 29 -14.27 -2.92 -2.36
CA LEU A 29 -13.97 -4.30 -2.06
C LEU A 29 -14.68 -4.72 -0.77
N GLU A 30 -15.56 -5.71 -0.87
CA GLU A 30 -16.35 -6.22 0.26
C GLU A 30 -15.53 -7.11 1.20
N GLU A 31 -14.57 -7.85 0.64
CA GLU A 31 -13.76 -8.82 1.37
C GLU A 31 -12.46 -8.22 1.91
N PRO A 32 -11.92 -8.70 3.05
CA PRO A 32 -10.61 -8.30 3.53
C PRO A 32 -9.53 -8.59 2.48
N VAL A 33 -8.72 -7.57 2.17
CA VAL A 33 -7.63 -7.68 1.20
C VAL A 33 -6.28 -7.34 1.79
N ARG A 34 -5.24 -7.95 1.21
CA ARG A 34 -3.83 -7.60 1.40
C ARG A 34 -3.37 -6.72 0.24
N VAL A 35 -2.82 -5.55 0.57
CA VAL A 35 -2.14 -4.68 -0.41
C VAL A 35 -0.63 -4.86 -0.28
N THR A 36 0.04 -5.14 -1.39
CA THR A 36 1.50 -5.30 -1.44
C THR A 36 2.13 -4.15 -2.22
N ILE A 37 2.99 -3.38 -1.55
CA ILE A 37 3.76 -2.26 -2.13
C ILE A 37 5.21 -2.70 -2.27
N SER A 38 5.68 -2.88 -3.50
CA SER A 38 7.05 -3.29 -3.79
C SER A 38 7.98 -2.11 -4.04
N ALA A 39 9.29 -2.35 -4.08
CA ALA A 39 10.27 -1.34 -4.45
C ALA A 39 10.04 -0.77 -5.86
N ALA A 40 9.42 -1.53 -6.78
CA ALA A 40 9.06 -1.03 -8.10
C ALA A 40 7.93 0.01 -8.01
N VAL A 41 6.94 -0.22 -7.14
CA VAL A 41 5.84 0.73 -6.88
C VAL A 41 6.39 2.03 -6.30
N VAL A 42 7.28 1.93 -5.30
CA VAL A 42 7.94 3.10 -4.69
C VAL A 42 8.77 3.89 -5.70
N LYS A 43 9.32 3.23 -6.72
CA LYS A 43 10.08 3.85 -7.82
C LYS A 43 9.19 4.33 -8.97
N GLY A 44 7.86 4.20 -8.89
CA GLY A 44 6.93 4.56 -9.96
C GLY A 44 6.99 3.65 -11.20
N LYS A 45 7.56 2.45 -11.06
CA LYS A 45 7.73 1.47 -12.14
C LYS A 45 6.73 0.31 -12.10
N GLY A 46 5.65 0.47 -11.33
CA GLY A 46 4.60 -0.53 -11.17
C GLY A 46 3.48 -0.04 -10.27
N LYS A 47 2.40 -0.82 -10.17
CA LYS A 47 1.23 -0.52 -9.32
C LYS A 47 1.19 -1.43 -8.10
N ALA A 48 0.56 -0.96 -7.03
CA ALA A 48 0.31 -1.78 -5.85
C ALA A 48 -0.57 -2.98 -6.21
N LYS A 49 -0.27 -4.15 -5.64
CA LYS A 49 -1.04 -5.37 -5.89
C LYS A 49 -2.02 -5.60 -4.74
N ILE A 50 -3.30 -5.72 -5.08
CA ILE A 50 -4.38 -6.10 -4.14
C ILE A 50 -4.66 -7.59 -4.32
N SER A 51 -4.69 -8.34 -3.23
CA SER A 51 -5.04 -9.78 -3.22
C SER A 51 -5.95 -10.08 -2.05
N PRO A 52 -6.92 -11.00 -2.17
CA PRO A 52 -7.74 -11.44 -1.04
C PRO A 52 -6.87 -11.88 0.14
N LEU A 53 -7.25 -11.48 1.35
CA LEU A 53 -6.64 -11.99 2.56
C LEU A 53 -7.26 -13.36 2.84
N PRO A 54 -6.48 -14.44 2.98
CA PRO A 54 -7.05 -15.72 3.36
C PRO A 54 -7.75 -15.56 4.72
N GLU A 55 -8.94 -16.14 4.87
CA GLU A 55 -9.61 -16.24 6.17
C GLU A 55 -8.72 -17.06 7.11
N THR A 56 -7.89 -16.38 7.90
CA THR A 56 -7.35 -16.99 9.10
C THR A 56 -8.53 -17.16 10.03
N LYS A 57 -9.02 -18.40 10.20
CA LYS A 57 -9.82 -18.75 11.38
C LYS A 57 -9.05 -18.21 12.57
N ARG A 58 -9.56 -17.13 13.18
CA ARG A 58 -9.05 -16.65 14.45
C ARG A 58 -9.40 -17.75 15.43
N ASP A 59 -8.47 -18.67 15.67
CA ASP A 59 -8.52 -19.52 16.84
C ASP A 59 -8.43 -18.55 18.03
N ALA A 60 -9.61 -18.25 18.60
CA ALA A 60 -9.71 -17.57 19.87
C ALA A 60 -9.14 -18.54 20.92
N ALA A 61 -7.87 -18.32 21.27
CA ALA A 61 -7.23 -18.91 22.44
C ALA A 61 -7.34 -17.94 23.62
#